data_AF-A0A4Q3UBM0-F1
#
_entry.id   AF-A0A4Q3UBM0-F1
#
_cell.length_a   1.000
_cell.length_b   1.000
_cell.length_c   1.000
_cell.angle_alpha   90.00
_cell.angle_beta   90.00
_cell.angle_gamma   90.00
#
_symmetry.space_group_name_H-M   'P 1'
#
loop_
_entity.id
_entity.type
_entity.pdbx_description
1 polymer ?
#
loop_
_entity_poly.entity_id
_entity_poly.type
_entity_poly.pdbx_seq_one_letter_code
_entity_poly.pdbx_strand_id
1 'polypeptide(L)'
;GGADATRAGCVSATGAALLGSSSPLLGAIAPLGPVVLGGLTRLDGVRDMGDDTANFDQSSRNFAFFTHNIVHITDKLDLTLGLRYTNETKKLDASFRNTNTVCPAQQTALLPYLSASSALFGGLITLACQGGSSSALNGLTLADERKESRFTGTAVVSYKPTDDLMVYASYSRGYKSGGFNLDRSAFKNPNPAQPLPIFPIGLGNAAYYADVLQFDEETVNAFEIGAKYSNGGFTANVAAFRQEFSNFQLNTFNGTFYLVQNINGCSTDLGGQDRDTSATTGVCAKDQVTPGLVSQGVEVELGLTPVRNLRFNLGMTYARTRYAAHLVGSDTGAVPLDPALRLLPGQHMS
;
A
#
# COMPACT_ATOMS: atom_id res chain seq x y z
N GLY A 1 35.67 -14.80 16.03
CA GLY A 1 34.94 -16.08 15.95
C GLY A 1 34.24 -16.11 14.63
N GLY A 2 34.81 -16.83 13.65
CA GLY A 2 34.18 -17.04 12.36
C GLY A 2 33.09 -18.09 12.50
N ALA A 3 31.91 -17.83 11.94
CA ALA A 3 30.87 -18.83 11.82
C ALA A 3 31.37 -19.92 10.85
N ASP A 4 31.55 -21.12 11.38
CA ASP A 4 31.85 -22.32 10.61
C ASP A 4 30.55 -22.82 9.98
N ALA A 5 30.44 -22.71 8.65
CA ALA A 5 29.27 -23.14 7.89
C ALA A 5 28.99 -24.66 7.96
N THR A 6 29.87 -25.44 8.60
CA THR A 6 29.71 -26.89 8.78
C THR A 6 29.14 -27.31 10.14
N ARG A 7 29.02 -26.40 11.11
CA ARG A 7 28.36 -26.71 12.38
C ARG A 7 26.84 -26.56 12.26
N ALA A 8 26.11 -27.65 12.52
CA ALA A 8 24.68 -27.57 12.76
C ALA A 8 24.43 -26.80 14.08
N GLY A 9 23.71 -25.68 14.01
CA GLY A 9 23.22 -24.95 15.19
C GLY A 9 23.84 -23.56 15.38
N CYS A 10 22.98 -22.53 15.34
CA CYS A 10 23.29 -21.18 15.83
C CYS A 10 23.40 -21.09 17.37
N VAL A 11 23.07 -22.16 18.12
CA VAL A 11 23.10 -22.20 19.58
C VAL A 11 24.33 -22.99 20.06
N SER A 12 25.17 -22.38 20.89
CA SER A 12 26.34 -23.06 21.47
C SER A 12 25.92 -24.18 22.43
N ALA A 13 26.78 -25.18 22.64
CA ALA A 13 26.51 -26.26 23.61
C ALA A 13 26.20 -25.72 25.02
N THR A 14 26.90 -24.66 25.44
CA THR A 14 26.63 -23.98 26.71
C THR A 14 25.27 -23.28 26.71
N GLY A 15 24.90 -22.61 25.61
CA GLY A 15 23.58 -21.98 25.47
C GLY A 15 22.44 -23.00 25.49
N ALA A 16 22.63 -24.13 24.81
CA ALA A 16 21.68 -25.24 24.81
C ALA A 16 21.54 -25.86 26.20
N ALA A 17 22.63 -26.05 26.94
CA ALA A 17 22.60 -26.56 28.32
C ALA A 17 21.88 -25.58 29.27
N LEU A 18 22.11 -24.27 29.13
CA LEU A 18 21.45 -23.25 29.94
C LEU A 18 19.93 -23.20 29.68
N LEU A 19 19.52 -23.20 28.41
CA LEU A 19 18.10 -23.22 28.02
C LEU A 19 17.43 -24.55 28.38
N GLY A 20 18.09 -25.68 28.14
CA GLY A 20 17.54 -27.02 28.38
C GLY A 20 17.39 -27.38 29.85
N SER A 21 18.17 -26.75 30.75
CA SER A 21 18.11 -26.98 32.20
C SER A 21 17.10 -26.07 32.93
N SER A 22 16.34 -25.24 32.20
CA SER A 22 15.45 -24.24 32.79
C SER A 22 16.16 -23.36 33.83
N SER A 23 17.40 -22.96 33.52
CA SER A 23 18.29 -22.30 34.48
C SER A 23 17.67 -21.04 35.06
N PRO A 24 17.76 -20.81 36.39
CA PRO A 24 17.24 -19.59 37.02
C PRO A 24 17.93 -18.30 36.53
N LEU A 25 19.09 -18.42 35.88
CA LEU A 25 19.77 -17.31 35.19
C LEU A 25 18.94 -16.72 34.03
N LEU A 26 17.96 -17.48 33.53
CA LEU A 26 17.04 -17.06 32.48
C LEU A 26 15.83 -16.27 33.01
N GLY A 27 15.74 -16.06 34.33
CA GLY A 27 14.67 -15.28 34.95
C GLY A 27 13.28 -15.79 34.59
N ALA A 28 12.39 -14.89 34.15
CA ALA A 28 10.98 -15.20 33.88
C ALA A 28 10.75 -16.25 32.78
N ILE A 29 11.73 -16.47 31.88
CA ILE A 29 11.62 -17.47 30.81
C ILE A 29 12.26 -18.82 31.18
N ALA A 30 12.88 -18.95 32.36
CA ALA A 30 13.46 -20.20 32.84
C ALA A 30 12.53 -21.43 32.69
N PRO A 31 11.25 -21.40 33.12
CA PRO A 31 10.36 -22.57 32.95
C PRO A 31 10.06 -22.91 31.48
N LEU A 32 10.30 -21.98 30.56
CA LEU A 32 10.09 -22.15 29.12
C LEU A 32 11.40 -22.43 28.37
N GLY A 33 12.53 -22.56 29.07
CA GLY A 33 13.85 -22.77 28.47
C GLY A 33 13.89 -23.91 27.43
N PRO A 34 13.36 -25.12 27.74
CA PRO A 34 13.28 -26.21 26.77
C PRO A 34 12.42 -25.88 25.54
N VAL A 35 11.34 -25.12 25.70
CA VAL A 35 10.46 -24.68 24.60
C VAL A 35 11.20 -23.71 23.69
N VAL A 36 11.92 -22.74 24.29
CA VAL A 36 12.76 -21.78 23.56
C VAL A 36 13.88 -22.49 22.80
N LEU A 37 14.58 -23.43 23.44
CA LEU A 37 15.61 -24.24 22.80
C LEU A 37 15.05 -25.04 21.62
N GLY A 38 13.89 -25.68 21.80
CA GLY A 38 13.21 -26.39 20.72
C GLY A 38 12.83 -25.47 19.56
N GLY A 39 12.38 -24.24 19.86
CA GLY A 39 12.08 -23.21 18.87
C GLY A 39 13.32 -22.78 18.07
N LEU A 40 14.42 -22.52 18.74
CA LEU A 40 15.70 -22.18 18.11
C LEU A 40 16.27 -23.34 17.27
N THR A 41 16.12 -24.57 17.76
CA THR A 41 16.59 -25.77 17.06
C THR A 41 15.79 -26.02 15.78
N ARG A 42 14.46 -25.86 15.81
CA ARG A 42 13.63 -25.93 14.60
C ARG A 42 14.00 -24.81 13.62
N LEU A 43 14.17 -23.58 14.11
CA LEU A 43 14.56 -22.43 13.29
C LEU A 43 15.92 -22.66 12.59
N ASP A 44 16.88 -23.28 13.25
CA ASP A 44 18.17 -23.66 12.64
C ASP A 44 18.02 -24.65 11.49
N GLY A 45 16.92 -25.41 11.47
CA GLY A 45 16.54 -26.32 10.40
C GLY A 45 15.99 -25.65 9.14
N VAL A 46 15.74 -24.33 9.15
CA VAL A 46 15.36 -23.57 7.95
C VAL A 46 16.61 -23.39 7.08
N ARG A 47 16.91 -24.38 6.23
CA ARG A 47 18.06 -24.39 5.31
C ARG A 47 17.64 -24.94 3.97
N ASP A 48 17.87 -24.17 2.91
CA ASP A 48 17.48 -24.54 1.54
C ASP A 48 16.01 -24.96 1.41
N MET A 49 15.14 -24.35 2.23
CA MET A 49 13.68 -24.54 2.21
C MET A 49 13.02 -23.20 1.98
N GLY A 50 11.91 -23.19 1.26
CA GLY A 50 11.20 -21.95 0.94
C GLY A 50 10.14 -22.16 -0.12
N ASP A 51 9.88 -21.12 -0.89
CA ASP A 51 9.05 -21.26 -2.08
C ASP A 51 9.79 -21.96 -3.20
N ASP A 52 9.12 -22.93 -3.80
CA ASP A 52 9.50 -23.44 -5.11
C ASP A 52 8.68 -22.74 -6.21
N THR A 53 7.39 -22.47 -5.97
CA THR A 53 6.49 -21.87 -6.96
C THR A 53 5.34 -21.14 -6.26
N ALA A 54 5.07 -19.90 -6.65
CA ALA A 54 3.90 -19.14 -6.24
C ALA A 54 3.26 -18.56 -7.51
N ASN A 55 2.14 -19.13 -7.93
CA ASN A 55 1.43 -18.69 -9.12
C ASN A 55 0.22 -17.86 -8.68
N PHE A 56 0.17 -16.62 -9.14
CA PHE A 56 -0.97 -15.73 -8.96
C PHE A 56 -1.54 -15.40 -10.33
N ASP A 57 -2.72 -15.94 -10.63
CA ASP A 57 -3.45 -15.69 -11.86
C ASP A 57 -4.52 -14.64 -11.58
N GLN A 58 -4.35 -13.45 -12.16
CA GLN A 58 -5.32 -12.36 -12.03
C GLN A 58 -5.97 -12.07 -13.39
N SER A 59 -7.29 -12.06 -13.43
CA SER A 59 -8.05 -11.61 -14.60
C SER A 59 -8.90 -10.39 -14.27
N SER A 60 -8.94 -9.40 -15.17
CA SER A 60 -9.82 -8.23 -15.05
C SER A 60 -10.78 -8.17 -16.23
N ARG A 61 -12.05 -7.89 -15.91
CA ARG A 61 -13.08 -7.54 -16.88
C ARG A 61 -13.65 -6.18 -16.50
N ASN A 62 -13.65 -5.24 -17.43
CA ASN A 62 -14.25 -3.93 -17.25
C ASN A 62 -15.24 -3.59 -18.37
N PHE A 63 -16.22 -2.75 -18.03
CA PHE A 63 -17.05 -2.05 -19.00
C PHE A 63 -17.25 -0.61 -18.55
N ALA A 64 -17.36 0.32 -19.51
CA ALA A 64 -17.59 1.72 -19.22
C ALA A 64 -18.57 2.36 -20.19
N PHE A 65 -19.39 3.28 -19.67
CA PHE A 65 -20.20 4.20 -20.44
C PHE A 65 -19.73 5.62 -20.16
N PHE A 66 -19.58 6.45 -21.18
CA PHE A 66 -19.09 7.81 -21.03
C PHE A 66 -19.79 8.78 -21.97
N THR A 67 -19.83 10.04 -21.55
CA THR A 67 -20.27 11.17 -22.35
C THR A 67 -19.35 12.35 -22.09
N HIS A 68 -19.21 13.21 -23.10
CA HIS A 68 -18.43 14.43 -23.01
C HIS A 68 -19.09 15.47 -23.91
N ASN A 69 -19.58 16.55 -23.30
CA ASN A 69 -20.41 17.54 -23.97
C ASN A 69 -19.83 18.93 -23.73
N ILE A 70 -19.81 19.74 -24.78
CA ILE A 70 -19.47 21.15 -24.69
C ILE A 70 -20.74 21.93 -24.99
N VAL A 71 -21.16 22.77 -24.05
CA VAL A 71 -22.34 23.61 -24.14
C VAL A 71 -21.88 25.06 -24.28
N HIS A 72 -22.16 25.66 -25.42
CA HIS A 72 -21.94 27.08 -25.68
C HIS A 72 -23.03 27.88 -24.98
N ILE A 73 -22.73 28.45 -23.81
CA ILE A 73 -23.67 29.28 -23.05
C ILE A 73 -23.85 30.63 -23.75
N THR A 74 -22.73 31.20 -24.23
CA THR A 74 -22.68 32.39 -25.08
C THR A 74 -21.55 32.23 -26.09
N ASP A 75 -21.37 33.17 -27.02
CA ASP A 75 -20.24 33.17 -27.97
C ASP A 75 -18.85 33.17 -27.31
N LYS A 76 -18.78 33.54 -26.02
CA LYS A 76 -17.54 33.67 -25.26
C LYS A 76 -17.46 32.74 -24.05
N LEU A 77 -18.52 32.02 -23.70
CA LEU A 77 -18.60 31.22 -22.48
C LEU A 77 -19.05 29.80 -22.80
N ASP A 78 -18.18 28.84 -22.51
CA ASP A 78 -18.43 27.42 -22.71
C ASP A 78 -18.42 26.68 -21.37
N LEU A 79 -19.33 25.73 -21.24
CA LEU A 79 -19.36 24.74 -20.16
C LEU A 79 -19.09 23.36 -20.77
N THR A 80 -18.01 22.72 -20.35
CA THR A 80 -17.70 21.34 -20.69
C THR A 80 -18.08 20.42 -19.54
N LEU A 81 -18.87 19.40 -19.82
CA LEU A 81 -19.29 18.38 -18.86
C LEU A 81 -18.99 16.99 -19.41
N GLY A 82 -18.23 16.21 -18.63
CA GLY A 82 -17.98 14.80 -18.91
C GLY A 82 -18.40 13.94 -17.73
N LEU A 83 -19.01 12.79 -18.02
CA LEU A 83 -19.37 11.78 -17.03
C LEU A 83 -18.99 10.41 -17.57
N ARG A 84 -18.42 9.57 -16.71
CA ARG A 84 -18.07 8.18 -17.02
C ARG A 84 -18.49 7.28 -15.87
N TYR A 85 -19.33 6.30 -16.18
CA TYR A 85 -19.59 5.14 -15.33
C TYR A 85 -18.66 4.00 -15.75
N THR A 86 -17.92 3.43 -14.80
CA THR A 86 -17.10 2.23 -15.03
C THR A 86 -17.48 1.17 -14.03
N ASN A 87 -17.61 -0.08 -14.49
CA ASN A 87 -17.75 -1.25 -13.64
C ASN A 87 -16.60 -2.20 -13.97
N GLU A 88 -15.96 -2.71 -12.92
CA GLU A 88 -14.82 -3.60 -13.03
C GLU A 88 -15.00 -4.80 -12.10
N THR A 89 -14.63 -5.97 -12.59
CA THR A 89 -14.52 -7.20 -11.81
C THR A 89 -13.09 -7.74 -11.99
N LYS A 90 -12.39 -7.90 -10.87
CA LYS A 90 -11.08 -8.57 -10.83
C LYS A 90 -11.22 -9.88 -10.09
N LYS A 91 -10.66 -10.95 -10.65
CA LYS A 91 -10.58 -12.27 -10.02
C LYS A 91 -9.14 -12.61 -9.77
N LEU A 92 -8.88 -13.21 -8.62
CA LEU A 92 -7.61 -13.80 -8.25
C LEU A 92 -7.79 -15.29 -8.06
N ASP A 93 -6.89 -16.08 -8.62
CA ASP A 93 -6.67 -17.48 -8.29
C ASP A 93 -5.17 -17.66 -8.00
N ALA A 94 -4.82 -18.16 -6.81
CA ALA A 94 -3.45 -18.36 -6.40
C ALA A 94 -3.19 -19.79 -5.92
N SER A 95 -2.04 -20.34 -6.32
CA SER A 95 -1.58 -21.68 -5.95
C SER A 95 -0.10 -21.67 -5.60
N PHE A 96 0.29 -22.57 -4.69
CA PHE A 96 1.60 -22.55 -4.07
C PHE A 96 2.23 -23.94 -4.02
N ARG A 97 3.55 -23.95 -4.19
CA ARG A 97 4.44 -25.06 -3.84
C ARG A 97 5.57 -24.51 -2.99
N ASN A 98 5.62 -24.95 -1.74
CA ASN A 98 6.55 -24.48 -0.72
C ASN A 98 7.10 -25.68 0.07
N THR A 99 8.41 -25.71 0.27
CA THR A 99 9.16 -26.78 0.94
C THR A 99 9.46 -26.49 2.41
N ASN A 100 9.10 -25.31 2.92
CA ASN A 100 9.31 -24.91 4.32
C ASN A 100 8.31 -25.61 5.25
N THR A 101 8.67 -26.83 5.63
CA THR A 101 7.96 -27.64 6.64
C THR A 101 8.25 -27.20 8.07
N VAL A 102 9.27 -26.35 8.28
CA VAL A 102 9.63 -25.84 9.59
C VAL A 102 8.62 -24.81 10.09
N CYS A 103 8.14 -23.91 9.23
CA CYS A 103 7.14 -22.91 9.61
C CYS A 103 5.89 -23.51 10.30
N PRO A 104 5.15 -24.47 9.70
CA PRO A 104 3.99 -25.05 10.36
C PRO A 104 4.36 -25.80 11.65
N ALA A 105 5.48 -26.52 11.68
CA ALA A 105 5.96 -27.18 12.90
C ALA A 105 6.29 -26.18 14.03
N GLN A 106 6.88 -25.03 13.67
CA GLN A 106 7.19 -23.95 14.59
C GLN A 106 5.91 -23.29 15.13
N GLN A 107 4.94 -23.01 14.26
CA GLN A 107 3.63 -22.49 14.65
C GLN A 107 2.93 -23.45 15.62
N THR A 108 2.80 -24.74 15.29
CA THR A 108 2.19 -25.74 16.19
C THR A 108 2.87 -25.78 17.56
N ALA A 109 4.20 -25.70 17.60
CA ALA A 109 4.94 -25.79 18.85
C ALA A 109 4.92 -24.51 19.70
N LEU A 110 4.82 -23.32 19.10
CA LEU A 110 5.05 -22.05 19.80
C LEU A 110 3.79 -21.18 19.97
N LEU A 111 2.75 -21.37 19.17
CA LEU A 111 1.49 -20.62 19.31
C LEU A 111 0.86 -20.67 20.72
N PRO A 112 0.86 -21.83 21.42
CA PRO A 112 0.31 -21.89 22.79
C PRO A 112 1.03 -20.98 23.81
N TYR A 113 2.24 -20.50 23.49
CA TYR A 113 3.07 -19.74 24.40
C TYR A 113 3.08 -18.22 24.12
N LEU A 114 2.33 -17.75 23.12
CA LEU A 114 2.28 -16.31 22.80
C LEU A 114 1.81 -15.43 23.97
N SER A 115 0.93 -15.94 24.85
CA SER A 115 0.48 -15.22 26.04
C SER A 115 1.57 -15.06 27.11
N ALA A 116 2.57 -15.97 27.12
CA ALA A 116 3.70 -15.88 28.03
C ALA A 116 4.74 -14.85 27.55
N SER A 117 4.99 -14.79 26.23
CA SER A 117 5.80 -13.75 25.60
C SER A 117 5.56 -13.68 24.10
N SER A 118 4.74 -12.73 23.66
CA SER A 118 4.44 -12.52 22.25
C SER A 118 5.68 -12.11 21.45
N ALA A 119 6.55 -11.27 22.04
CA ALA A 119 7.78 -10.82 21.40
C ALA A 119 8.74 -11.99 21.13
N LEU A 120 8.97 -12.87 22.12
CA LEU A 120 9.91 -13.97 21.98
C LEU A 120 9.37 -15.07 21.04
N PHE A 121 8.20 -15.61 21.36
CA PHE A 121 7.64 -16.74 20.60
C PHE A 121 7.11 -16.30 19.24
N GLY A 122 6.52 -15.11 19.15
CA GLY A 122 6.11 -14.52 17.88
C GLY A 122 7.31 -14.25 16.98
N GLY A 123 8.41 -13.69 17.51
CA GLY A 123 9.64 -13.49 16.75
C GLY A 123 10.22 -14.79 16.20
N LEU A 124 10.28 -15.85 17.03
CA LEU A 124 10.75 -17.18 16.59
C LEU A 124 9.86 -17.81 15.51
N ILE A 125 8.55 -17.57 15.55
CA ILE A 125 7.63 -18.01 14.49
C ILE A 125 7.86 -17.19 13.23
N THR A 126 7.92 -15.86 13.33
CA THR A 126 8.12 -14.97 12.18
C THR A 126 9.39 -15.29 11.42
N LEU A 127 10.50 -15.54 12.13
CA LEU A 127 11.76 -15.92 11.50
C LEU A 127 11.67 -17.26 10.73
N ALA A 128 10.91 -18.23 11.26
CA ALA A 128 10.71 -19.51 10.58
C ALA A 128 9.74 -19.42 9.40
N CYS A 129 8.81 -18.47 9.44
CA CYS A 129 7.72 -18.27 8.48
C CYS A 129 7.93 -17.04 7.59
N GLN A 130 9.18 -16.58 7.41
CA GLN A 130 9.48 -15.29 6.79
C GLN A 130 8.81 -15.13 5.41
N GLY A 131 8.17 -13.97 5.20
CA GLY A 131 7.39 -13.67 3.98
C GLY A 131 6.15 -14.56 3.78
N GLY A 132 5.67 -15.27 4.81
CA GLY A 132 4.58 -16.24 4.68
C GLY A 132 5.03 -17.59 4.12
N SER A 133 6.32 -17.92 4.19
CA SER A 133 6.85 -19.18 3.63
C SER A 133 6.37 -20.33 4.48
N SER A 134 5.49 -21.17 3.95
CA SER A 134 4.95 -22.32 4.68
C SER A 134 4.49 -23.40 3.73
N SER A 135 4.88 -24.64 4.00
CA SER A 135 4.35 -25.80 3.28
C SER A 135 2.84 -26.01 3.53
N ALA A 136 2.25 -25.33 4.52
CA ALA A 136 0.81 -25.36 4.76
C ALA A 136 -0.01 -24.67 3.65
N LEU A 137 0.64 -23.86 2.80
CA LEU A 137 0.02 -23.30 1.59
C LEU A 137 -0.18 -24.36 0.49
N ASN A 138 0.55 -25.47 0.54
CA ASN A 138 0.46 -26.50 -0.48
C ASN A 138 -0.92 -27.15 -0.47
N GLY A 139 -1.51 -27.30 -1.65
CA GLY A 139 -2.85 -27.87 -1.81
C GLY A 139 -3.98 -26.92 -1.42
N LEU A 140 -3.67 -25.66 -1.07
CA LEU A 140 -4.65 -24.60 -0.98
C LEU A 140 -4.73 -23.87 -2.32
N THR A 141 -5.97 -23.63 -2.78
CA THR A 141 -6.25 -22.64 -3.82
C THR A 141 -6.85 -21.43 -3.12
N LEU A 142 -6.16 -20.29 -3.17
CA LEU A 142 -6.68 -19.03 -2.68
C LEU A 142 -7.36 -18.33 -3.85
N ALA A 143 -8.68 -18.23 -3.80
CA ALA A 143 -9.47 -17.62 -4.86
C ALA A 143 -10.36 -16.53 -4.28
N ASP A 144 -10.43 -15.39 -4.97
CA ASP A 144 -11.27 -14.28 -4.57
C ASP A 144 -11.71 -13.41 -5.76
N GLU A 145 -12.77 -12.64 -5.56
CA GLU A 145 -13.37 -11.77 -6.57
C GLU A 145 -13.68 -10.39 -5.98
N ARG A 146 -13.13 -9.35 -6.59
CA ARG A 146 -13.42 -7.96 -6.27
C ARG A 146 -14.27 -7.33 -7.37
N LYS A 147 -15.37 -6.69 -6.97
CA LYS A 147 -16.25 -5.91 -7.87
C LYS A 147 -16.31 -4.46 -7.45
N GLU A 148 -16.11 -3.56 -8.39
CA GLU A 148 -16.16 -2.12 -8.17
C GLU A 148 -16.99 -1.44 -9.25
N SER A 149 -17.68 -0.36 -8.88
CA SER A 149 -18.42 0.49 -9.81
C SER A 149 -18.25 1.94 -9.42
N ARG A 150 -17.87 2.79 -10.38
CA ARG A 150 -17.56 4.19 -10.10
C ARG A 150 -18.05 5.15 -11.16
N PHE A 151 -18.55 6.28 -10.68
CA PHE A 151 -18.77 7.48 -11.48
C PHE A 151 -17.57 8.40 -11.33
N THR A 152 -17.05 8.81 -12.47
CA THR A 152 -16.01 9.83 -12.62
C THR A 152 -16.50 10.90 -13.58
N GLY A 153 -15.89 12.06 -13.55
CA GLY A 153 -16.35 13.14 -14.41
C GLY A 153 -15.47 14.36 -14.37
N THR A 154 -15.78 15.29 -15.27
CA THR A 154 -15.11 16.57 -15.40
C THR A 154 -16.13 17.67 -15.62
N ALA A 155 -15.88 18.83 -15.05
CA ALA A 155 -16.61 20.06 -15.29
C ALA A 155 -15.58 21.16 -15.55
N VAL A 156 -15.70 21.83 -16.69
CA VAL A 156 -14.82 22.96 -17.06
C VAL A 156 -15.68 24.13 -17.47
N VAL A 157 -15.41 25.29 -16.90
CA VAL A 157 -15.96 26.56 -17.39
C VAL A 157 -14.81 27.29 -18.06
N SER A 158 -14.98 27.65 -19.33
CA SER A 158 -14.01 28.45 -20.08
C SER A 158 -14.65 29.72 -20.62
N TYR A 159 -13.96 30.84 -20.47
CA TYR A 159 -14.38 32.15 -20.90
C TYR A 159 -13.32 32.77 -21.81
N LYS A 160 -13.74 33.38 -22.91
CA LYS A 160 -12.89 34.12 -23.86
C LYS A 160 -13.15 35.62 -23.76
N PRO A 161 -12.46 36.36 -22.88
CA PRO A 161 -12.61 37.82 -22.82
C PRO A 161 -12.36 38.50 -24.17
N THR A 162 -11.32 38.03 -24.88
CA THR A 162 -10.89 38.46 -26.21
C THR A 162 -10.66 37.24 -27.11
N ASP A 163 -10.46 37.46 -28.42
CA ASP A 163 -10.21 36.35 -29.37
C ASP A 163 -8.87 35.63 -29.10
N ASP A 164 -7.90 36.36 -28.53
CA ASP A 164 -6.56 35.85 -28.24
C ASP A 164 -6.40 35.22 -26.85
N LEU A 165 -7.37 35.40 -25.93
CA LEU A 165 -7.25 35.00 -24.52
C LEU A 165 -8.42 34.11 -24.10
N MET A 166 -8.11 32.96 -23.51
CA MET A 166 -9.05 32.09 -22.81
C MET A 166 -8.62 31.94 -21.36
N VAL A 167 -9.57 32.07 -20.44
CA VAL A 167 -9.40 31.68 -19.03
C VAL A 167 -10.33 30.52 -18.72
N TYR A 168 -9.95 29.63 -17.82
CA TYR A 168 -10.78 28.51 -17.44
C TYR A 168 -10.57 28.10 -15.98
N ALA A 169 -11.58 27.45 -15.43
CA ALA A 169 -11.49 26.69 -14.20
C ALA A 169 -12.06 25.30 -14.44
N SER A 170 -11.44 24.27 -13.85
CA SER A 170 -11.89 22.89 -13.97
C SER A 170 -11.93 22.19 -12.62
N TYR A 171 -12.84 21.22 -12.55
CA TYR A 171 -12.88 20.20 -11.53
C TYR A 171 -12.97 18.84 -12.22
N SER A 172 -12.21 17.87 -11.75
CA SER A 172 -12.27 16.50 -12.25
C SER A 172 -12.17 15.51 -11.10
N ARG A 173 -13.01 14.46 -11.16
CA ARG A 173 -12.93 13.33 -10.24
C ARG A 173 -12.53 12.09 -11.01
N GLY A 174 -11.39 11.52 -10.63
CA GLY A 174 -10.85 10.27 -11.17
C GLY A 174 -10.83 9.15 -10.14
N TYR A 175 -10.58 7.93 -10.62
CA TYR A 175 -10.32 6.79 -9.75
C TYR A 175 -9.35 5.82 -10.42
N LYS A 176 -8.69 5.00 -9.59
CA LYS A 176 -7.91 3.84 -9.97
C LYS A 176 -8.46 2.66 -9.17
N SER A 177 -8.89 1.61 -9.86
CA SER A 177 -9.51 0.46 -9.21
C SER A 177 -8.58 -0.22 -8.21
N GLY A 178 -9.19 -0.81 -7.18
CA GLY A 178 -8.50 -1.68 -6.23
C GLY A 178 -7.99 -2.96 -6.90
N GLY A 179 -7.34 -3.82 -6.15
CA GLY A 179 -6.74 -5.02 -6.74
C GLY A 179 -6.25 -5.98 -5.67
N PHE A 180 -5.33 -6.85 -6.05
CA PHE A 180 -4.76 -7.85 -5.16
C PHE A 180 -3.24 -7.68 -5.10
N ASN A 181 -2.67 -7.81 -3.91
CA ASN A 181 -1.26 -8.05 -3.73
C ASN A 181 -0.94 -9.47 -4.21
N LEU A 182 -0.09 -9.59 -5.23
CA LEU A 182 0.25 -10.87 -5.85
C LEU A 182 1.47 -11.50 -5.17
N ASP A 183 1.45 -11.49 -3.84
CA ASP A 183 2.54 -12.01 -3.01
C ASP A 183 1.99 -12.47 -1.64
N ARG A 184 2.37 -13.68 -1.21
CA ARG A 184 1.99 -14.28 0.08
C ARG A 184 2.42 -13.45 1.28
N SER A 185 3.41 -12.62 1.10
CA SER A 185 3.92 -11.76 2.13
C SER A 185 2.93 -10.66 2.53
N ALA A 186 1.98 -10.33 1.66
CA ALA A 186 0.84 -9.48 2.01
C ALA A 186 -0.21 -10.17 2.90
N PHE A 187 -0.03 -11.45 3.25
CA PHE A 187 -0.89 -12.10 4.25
C PHE A 187 -0.79 -11.38 5.59
N LYS A 188 -1.95 -10.99 6.12
CA LYS A 188 -2.07 -10.31 7.40
C LYS A 188 -2.59 -11.26 8.46
N ASN A 189 -2.22 -11.01 9.71
CA ASN A 189 -2.82 -11.70 10.84
C ASN A 189 -4.21 -11.09 11.12
N PRO A 190 -5.27 -11.90 11.30
CA PRO A 190 -6.60 -11.39 11.64
C PRO A 190 -6.65 -10.70 13.00
N ASN A 191 -5.68 -10.97 13.88
CA ASN A 191 -5.54 -10.28 15.14
C ASN A 191 -4.64 -9.04 14.98
N PRO A 192 -5.20 -7.82 15.00
CA PRO A 192 -4.39 -6.60 14.88
C PRO A 192 -3.42 -6.43 16.06
N ALA A 193 -3.72 -7.00 17.23
CA ALA A 193 -2.81 -7.00 18.38
C ALA A 193 -1.60 -7.94 18.20
N GLN A 194 -1.56 -8.74 17.14
CA GLN A 194 -0.47 -9.65 16.80
C GLN A 194 -0.11 -9.48 15.32
N PRO A 195 0.46 -8.33 14.91
CA PRO A 195 0.62 -7.97 13.49
C PRO A 195 1.62 -8.82 12.71
N LEU A 196 2.36 -9.67 13.40
CA LEU A 196 3.30 -10.61 12.81
C LEU A 196 2.54 -11.74 12.07
N PRO A 197 3.10 -12.30 10.97
CA PRO A 197 2.51 -13.39 10.18
C PRO A 197 2.59 -14.73 10.91
N ILE A 198 2.03 -14.77 12.12
CA ILE A 198 2.06 -15.88 13.08
C ILE A 198 0.84 -16.79 12.89
N PHE A 199 -0.20 -16.31 12.21
CA PHE A 199 -1.44 -17.05 12.05
C PHE A 199 -1.24 -18.27 11.12
N PRO A 200 -1.61 -19.50 11.53
CA PRO A 200 -1.56 -20.66 10.66
C PRO A 200 -2.46 -20.52 9.45
N ILE A 201 -2.03 -21.06 8.32
CA ILE A 201 -2.82 -21.14 7.10
C ILE A 201 -3.33 -22.58 6.94
N GLY A 202 -4.59 -22.74 6.55
CA GLY A 202 -5.18 -24.03 6.23
C GLY A 202 -6.54 -23.90 5.53
N LEU A 203 -7.17 -25.03 5.23
CA LEU A 203 -8.46 -25.05 4.50
C LEU A 203 -9.56 -24.25 5.20
N GLY A 204 -9.57 -24.22 6.54
CA GLY A 204 -10.59 -23.52 7.32
C GLY A 204 -10.52 -21.99 7.27
N ASN A 205 -9.41 -21.40 6.81
CA ASN A 205 -9.22 -19.95 6.75
C ASN A 205 -8.62 -19.46 5.42
N ALA A 206 -8.55 -20.31 4.39
CA ALA A 206 -8.04 -19.95 3.07
C ALA A 206 -8.74 -18.71 2.46
N ALA A 207 -10.08 -18.61 2.60
CA ALA A 207 -10.84 -17.48 2.09
C ALA A 207 -10.43 -16.14 2.75
N TYR A 208 -10.10 -16.15 4.05
CA TYR A 208 -9.59 -14.96 4.73
C TYR A 208 -8.26 -14.50 4.13
N TYR A 209 -7.34 -15.44 3.84
CA TYR A 209 -6.06 -15.09 3.24
C TYR A 209 -6.17 -14.61 1.81
N ALA A 210 -7.19 -15.02 1.06
CA ALA A 210 -7.47 -14.46 -0.25
C ALA A 210 -8.01 -13.02 -0.15
N ASP A 211 -8.92 -12.78 0.81
CA ASP A 211 -9.52 -11.46 1.09
C ASP A 211 -8.48 -10.41 1.51
N VAL A 212 -7.55 -10.75 2.41
CA VAL A 212 -6.54 -9.78 2.90
C VAL A 212 -5.48 -9.41 1.86
N LEU A 213 -5.41 -10.11 0.72
CA LEU A 213 -4.59 -9.67 -0.40
C LEU A 213 -5.21 -8.46 -1.11
N GLN A 214 -6.52 -8.21 -0.93
CA GLN A 214 -7.16 -7.06 -1.54
C GLN A 214 -6.60 -5.74 -1.01
N PHE A 215 -6.50 -4.78 -1.93
CA PHE A 215 -6.38 -3.37 -1.63
C PHE A 215 -7.49 -2.61 -2.35
N ASP A 216 -7.95 -1.54 -1.73
CA ASP A 216 -9.07 -0.75 -2.20
C ASP A 216 -8.67 0.20 -3.33
N GLU A 217 -9.67 0.75 -4.00
CA GLU A 217 -9.45 1.78 -5.01
C GLU A 217 -8.91 3.09 -4.43
N GLU A 218 -8.24 3.85 -5.28
CA GLU A 218 -7.81 5.22 -5.03
C GLU A 218 -8.71 6.18 -5.81
N THR A 219 -9.04 7.33 -5.21
CA THR A 219 -9.78 8.40 -5.90
C THR A 219 -8.99 9.70 -5.86
N VAL A 220 -9.15 10.51 -6.91
CA VAL A 220 -8.53 11.83 -6.98
C VAL A 220 -9.58 12.89 -7.29
N ASN A 221 -9.56 13.97 -6.52
CA ASN A 221 -10.26 15.21 -6.85
C ASN A 221 -9.22 16.24 -7.32
N ALA A 222 -9.32 16.66 -8.57
CA ALA A 222 -8.41 17.61 -9.20
C ALA A 222 -9.12 18.92 -9.48
N PHE A 223 -8.48 20.03 -9.11
CA PHE A 223 -8.91 21.39 -9.34
C PHE A 223 -7.83 22.12 -10.13
N GLU A 224 -8.23 22.89 -11.14
CA GLU A 224 -7.30 23.68 -11.94
C GLU A 224 -7.91 25.03 -12.30
N ILE A 225 -7.09 26.07 -12.32
CA ILE A 225 -7.42 27.36 -12.90
C ILE A 225 -6.28 27.78 -13.83
N GLY A 226 -6.62 28.21 -15.03
CA GLY A 226 -5.60 28.53 -16.02
C GLY A 226 -6.03 29.55 -17.05
N ALA A 227 -5.03 30.01 -17.80
CA ALA A 227 -5.17 30.94 -18.91
C ALA A 227 -4.35 30.46 -20.11
N LYS A 228 -4.90 30.63 -21.30
CA LYS A 228 -4.26 30.33 -22.59
C LYS A 228 -4.34 31.57 -23.45
N TYR A 229 -3.19 32.05 -23.91
CA TYR A 229 -3.05 33.20 -24.79
C TYR A 229 -2.38 32.78 -26.09
N SER A 230 -2.88 33.29 -27.21
CA SER A 230 -2.28 33.05 -28.53
C SER A 230 -2.51 34.26 -29.44
N ASN A 231 -1.42 34.95 -29.80
CA ASN A 231 -1.47 36.05 -30.77
C ASN A 231 -0.13 36.18 -31.50
N GLY A 232 -0.19 36.42 -32.82
CA GLY A 232 0.98 36.90 -33.58
C GLY A 232 2.22 36.01 -33.52
N GLY A 233 2.06 34.69 -33.38
CA GLY A 233 3.18 33.74 -33.25
C GLY A 233 3.71 33.56 -31.82
N PHE A 234 3.12 34.23 -30.83
CA PHE A 234 3.37 33.99 -29.41
C PHE A 234 2.21 33.20 -28.78
N THR A 235 2.54 32.20 -27.96
CA THR A 235 1.58 31.43 -27.16
C THR A 235 2.03 31.38 -25.71
N ALA A 236 1.10 31.50 -24.76
CA ALA A 236 1.38 31.31 -23.34
C ALA A 236 0.25 30.50 -22.69
N ASN A 237 0.60 29.43 -21.98
CA ASN A 237 -0.30 28.68 -21.12
C ASN A 237 0.20 28.80 -19.69
N VAL A 238 -0.68 29.16 -18.77
CA VAL A 238 -0.38 29.19 -17.33
C VAL A 238 -1.51 28.50 -16.60
N ALA A 239 -1.18 27.58 -15.70
CA ALA A 239 -2.16 26.88 -14.88
C ALA A 239 -1.67 26.75 -13.44
N ALA A 240 -2.59 26.88 -12.48
CA ALA A 240 -2.38 26.48 -11.10
C ALA A 240 -3.30 25.30 -10.81
N PHE A 241 -2.77 24.27 -10.17
CA PHE A 241 -3.49 23.01 -9.94
C PHE A 241 -3.38 22.56 -8.48
N ARG A 242 -4.38 21.79 -8.05
CA ARG A 242 -4.39 21.04 -6.79
C ARG A 242 -5.12 19.72 -6.98
N GLN A 243 -4.45 18.64 -6.63
CA GLN A 243 -4.94 17.28 -6.71
C GLN A 243 -4.91 16.65 -5.33
N GLU A 244 -6.05 16.13 -4.90
CA GLU A 244 -6.23 15.49 -3.59
C GLU A 244 -6.54 14.02 -3.81
N PHE A 245 -5.61 13.16 -3.38
CA PHE A 245 -5.72 11.71 -3.51
C PHE A 245 -6.20 11.10 -2.20
N SER A 246 -7.37 10.48 -2.26
CA SER A 246 -7.95 9.72 -1.16
C SER A 246 -7.76 8.23 -1.41
N ASN A 247 -7.41 7.52 -0.35
CA ASN A 247 -7.13 6.10 -0.31
C ASN A 247 -6.01 5.72 -1.28
N PHE A 248 -4.96 6.55 -1.31
CA PHE A 248 -3.85 6.48 -2.25
C PHE A 248 -3.17 5.11 -2.21
N GLN A 249 -3.08 4.44 -3.35
CA GLN A 249 -2.47 3.12 -3.49
C GLN A 249 -0.95 3.26 -3.54
N LEU A 250 -0.33 3.25 -2.37
CA LEU A 250 1.11 3.30 -2.25
C LEU A 250 1.71 1.91 -2.46
N ASN A 251 2.48 1.74 -3.54
CA ASN A 251 3.37 0.59 -3.67
C ASN A 251 4.65 0.87 -2.87
N THR A 252 4.96 0.03 -1.90
CA THR A 252 6.03 0.26 -0.92
C THR A 252 6.76 -1.02 -0.53
N PHE A 253 8.03 -0.88 -0.16
CA PHE A 253 8.84 -1.97 0.36
C PHE A 253 8.78 -1.97 1.89
N ASN A 254 8.29 -3.05 2.50
CA ASN A 254 8.13 -3.10 3.95
C ASN A 254 9.37 -3.63 4.70
N GLY A 255 10.51 -3.70 4.01
CA GLY A 255 11.76 -4.29 4.52
C GLY A 255 12.03 -5.69 3.98
N THR A 256 11.00 -6.40 3.49
CA THR A 256 11.15 -7.77 2.98
C THR A 256 10.49 -8.01 1.62
N PHE A 257 9.49 -7.22 1.25
CA PHE A 257 8.75 -7.38 -0.01
C PHE A 257 8.03 -6.07 -0.40
N TYR A 258 7.59 -6.00 -1.65
CA TYR A 258 6.75 -4.91 -2.14
C TYR A 258 5.28 -5.25 -1.95
N LEU A 259 4.53 -4.32 -1.36
CA LEU A 259 3.09 -4.43 -1.21
C LEU A 259 2.43 -3.10 -1.59
N VAL A 260 1.19 -3.20 -2.07
CA VAL A 260 0.29 -2.06 -2.21
C VAL A 260 -0.51 -1.93 -0.92
N GLN A 261 -0.41 -0.75 -0.32
CA GLN A 261 -1.23 -0.33 0.80
C GLN A 261 -1.94 0.97 0.46
N ASN A 262 -3.24 1.01 0.74
CA ASN A 262 -3.96 2.27 0.69
C ASN A 262 -3.59 3.13 1.89
N ILE A 263 -3.37 4.42 1.65
CA ILE A 263 -3.12 5.39 2.71
C ILE A 263 -4.07 6.59 2.62
N ASN A 264 -4.45 7.09 3.79
CA ASN A 264 -5.22 8.33 3.95
C ASN A 264 -4.64 9.19 5.06
N GLY A 265 -5.08 10.45 5.08
CA GLY A 265 -4.80 11.37 6.16
C GLY A 265 -5.80 11.26 7.31
N CYS A 266 -5.42 11.77 8.48
CA CYS A 266 -6.33 12.09 9.57
C CYS A 266 -6.26 13.59 9.86
N SER A 267 -7.40 14.26 10.00
CA SER A 267 -7.47 15.67 10.42
C SER A 267 -7.05 15.85 11.89
N THR A 268 -7.27 14.83 12.71
CA THR A 268 -6.87 14.82 14.12
C THR A 268 -5.40 14.43 14.25
N ASP A 269 -4.68 15.11 15.15
CA ASP A 269 -3.32 14.71 15.51
C ASP A 269 -3.32 13.33 16.17
N LEU A 270 -2.60 12.40 15.54
CA LEU A 270 -2.42 11.04 16.03
C LEU A 270 -1.36 10.93 17.15
N GLY A 271 -0.77 12.05 17.59
CA GLY A 271 0.20 12.08 18.68
C GLY A 271 1.49 11.32 18.39
N GLY A 272 1.85 11.20 17.09
CA GLY A 272 3.01 10.43 16.63
C GLY A 272 2.79 8.91 16.55
N GLN A 273 1.58 8.41 16.81
CA GLN A 273 1.26 6.98 16.72
C GLN A 273 1.34 6.43 15.29
N ASP A 274 1.26 7.28 14.28
CA ASP A 274 1.49 6.93 12.88
C ASP A 274 2.99 6.85 12.51
N ARG A 275 3.88 7.16 13.46
CA ARG A 275 5.34 7.19 13.29
C ARG A 275 6.07 6.22 14.21
N ASP A 276 5.34 5.46 15.01
CA ASP A 276 5.91 4.44 15.90
C ASP A 276 6.14 3.12 15.14
N THR A 277 6.54 2.08 15.87
CA THR A 277 6.76 0.74 15.30
C THR A 277 5.58 -0.20 15.57
N SER A 278 4.41 0.33 15.91
CA SER A 278 3.24 -0.42 16.34
C SER A 278 2.18 -0.45 15.24
N ALA A 279 1.66 -1.64 14.97
CA ALA A 279 0.59 -1.83 13.99
C ALA A 279 -0.82 -1.79 14.64
N THR A 280 -0.93 -1.32 15.89
CA THR A 280 -2.19 -1.24 16.64
C THR A 280 -2.60 0.19 16.99
N THR A 281 -1.71 1.16 16.81
CA THR A 281 -1.86 2.55 17.22
C THR A 281 -1.96 3.44 15.98
N GLY A 282 -2.54 4.65 16.10
CA GLY A 282 -2.68 5.56 14.96
C GLY A 282 -3.90 5.27 14.08
N VAL A 283 -5.04 4.96 14.70
CA VAL A 283 -6.34 4.90 14.01
C VAL A 283 -7.01 6.27 13.97
N CYS A 284 -7.81 6.52 12.94
CA CYS A 284 -8.56 7.75 12.74
C CYS A 284 -10.06 7.46 12.74
N ALA A 285 -10.85 8.35 13.37
CA ALA A 285 -12.30 8.27 13.27
C ALA A 285 -12.73 8.47 11.81
N LYS A 286 -13.73 7.70 11.36
CA LYS A 286 -14.13 7.65 9.94
C LYS A 286 -14.52 9.03 9.36
N ASP A 287 -15.11 9.90 10.17
CA ASP A 287 -15.51 11.27 9.81
C ASP A 287 -14.34 12.26 9.80
N GLN A 288 -13.16 11.86 10.31
CA GLN A 288 -11.93 12.63 10.37
C GLN A 288 -10.91 12.17 9.32
N VAL A 289 -11.25 11.19 8.47
CA VAL A 289 -10.38 10.73 7.38
C VAL A 289 -10.32 11.78 6.28
N THR A 290 -9.11 12.12 5.86
CA THR A 290 -8.81 13.12 4.82
C THR A 290 -7.97 12.50 3.69
N PRO A 291 -7.75 13.20 2.55
CA PRO A 291 -6.82 12.73 1.52
C PRO A 291 -5.44 12.40 2.11
N GLY A 292 -4.84 11.30 1.66
CA GLY A 292 -3.52 10.83 2.10
C GLY A 292 -2.35 11.50 1.39
N LEU A 293 -2.59 12.05 0.21
CA LEU A 293 -1.59 12.72 -0.62
C LEU A 293 -2.20 13.95 -1.30
N VAL A 294 -1.47 15.05 -1.31
CA VAL A 294 -1.83 16.26 -2.05
C VAL A 294 -0.68 16.65 -2.96
N SER A 295 -0.96 16.86 -4.24
CA SER A 295 -0.04 17.46 -5.21
C SER A 295 -0.61 18.78 -5.70
N GLN A 296 0.17 19.86 -5.62
CA GLN A 296 -0.28 21.18 -6.06
C GLN A 296 0.88 21.99 -6.60
N GLY A 297 0.60 22.91 -7.51
CA GLY A 297 1.65 23.57 -8.24
C GLY A 297 1.18 24.58 -9.27
N VAL A 298 2.14 25.06 -10.04
CA VAL A 298 1.94 25.97 -11.17
C VAL A 298 2.73 25.42 -12.36
N GLU A 299 2.11 25.47 -13.53
CA GLU A 299 2.71 25.13 -14.82
C GLU A 299 2.67 26.34 -15.74
N VAL A 300 3.75 26.56 -16.47
CA VAL A 300 3.92 27.64 -17.44
C VAL A 300 4.53 27.08 -18.70
N GLU A 301 3.88 27.31 -19.84
CA GLU A 301 4.41 27.00 -21.16
C GLU A 301 4.39 28.25 -22.03
N LEU A 302 5.51 28.58 -22.65
CA LEU A 302 5.65 29.69 -23.58
C LEU A 302 6.11 29.16 -24.94
N GLY A 303 5.55 29.71 -26.01
CA GLY A 303 5.95 29.44 -27.38
C GLY A 303 6.12 30.75 -28.13
N LEU A 304 7.16 30.85 -28.96
CA LEU A 304 7.44 32.03 -29.77
C LEU A 304 7.93 31.61 -31.16
N THR A 305 7.30 32.11 -32.21
CA THR A 305 7.66 31.86 -33.61
C THR A 305 7.97 33.20 -34.29
N PRO A 306 9.17 33.77 -34.08
CA PRO A 306 9.48 35.12 -34.57
C PRO A 306 9.61 35.18 -36.11
N VAL A 307 9.96 34.07 -36.76
CA VAL A 307 10.01 33.93 -38.23
C VAL A 307 9.52 32.53 -38.64
N ARG A 308 9.12 32.36 -39.91
CA ARG A 308 8.48 31.13 -40.43
C ARG A 308 9.23 29.82 -40.12
N ASN A 309 10.54 29.88 -39.98
CA ASN A 309 11.40 28.69 -39.85
C ASN A 309 12.12 28.62 -38.49
N LEU A 310 11.73 29.42 -37.51
CA LEU A 310 12.32 29.41 -36.16
C LEU A 310 11.22 29.44 -35.11
N ARG A 311 11.25 28.47 -34.19
CA ARG A 311 10.33 28.39 -33.06
C ARG A 311 11.10 28.12 -31.77
N PHE A 312 10.79 28.87 -30.73
CA PHE A 312 11.24 28.66 -29.36
C PHE A 312 10.08 28.14 -28.53
N ASN A 313 10.34 27.19 -27.64
CA ASN A 313 9.39 26.76 -26.62
C ASN A 313 10.11 26.70 -25.27
N LEU A 314 9.42 27.09 -24.20
CA LEU A 314 9.87 26.99 -22.83
C LEU A 314 8.74 26.37 -22.01
N GLY A 315 9.06 25.37 -21.18
CA GLY A 315 8.12 24.80 -20.21
C GLY A 315 8.75 24.83 -18.83
N MET A 316 7.96 25.20 -17.83
CA MET A 316 8.36 25.19 -16.42
C MET A 316 7.19 24.70 -15.57
N THR A 317 7.46 23.73 -14.70
CA THR A 317 6.50 23.26 -13.69
C THR A 317 7.14 23.37 -12.31
N TYR A 318 6.42 23.97 -11.38
CA TYR A 318 6.70 23.86 -9.95
C TYR A 318 5.57 23.06 -9.31
N ALA A 319 5.88 21.85 -8.84
CA ALA A 319 4.94 20.98 -8.16
C ALA A 319 5.47 20.65 -6.76
N ARG A 320 4.58 20.67 -5.77
CA ARG A 320 4.85 20.23 -4.41
C ARG A 320 3.92 19.10 -4.07
N THR A 321 4.47 17.90 -3.97
CA THR A 321 3.70 16.69 -3.64
C THR A 321 4.03 16.26 -2.22
N ARG A 322 3.01 16.13 -1.36
CA ARG A 322 3.20 15.87 0.08
C ARG A 322 2.18 14.87 0.60
N TYR A 323 2.65 13.93 1.41
CA TYR A 323 1.78 13.08 2.21
C TYR A 323 1.11 13.87 3.33
N ALA A 324 -0.07 13.44 3.77
CA ALA A 324 -0.72 14.01 4.94
C ALA A 324 0.18 13.91 6.18
N ALA A 325 0.01 14.85 7.12
CA ALA A 325 0.85 14.92 8.33
C ALA A 325 0.57 13.79 9.32
N HIS A 326 -0.64 13.24 9.28
CA HIS A 326 -1.08 12.11 10.09
C HIS A 326 -1.66 11.08 9.14
N LEU A 327 -1.05 9.89 9.03
CA LEU A 327 -1.47 8.88 8.06
C LEU A 327 -2.13 7.67 8.74
N VAL A 328 -3.07 7.08 8.02
CA VAL A 328 -3.76 5.82 8.33
C VAL A 328 -3.76 4.91 7.10
N GLY A 329 -3.91 3.60 7.32
CA GLY A 329 -3.79 2.56 6.30
C GLY A 329 -5.09 2.10 5.64
N SER A 330 -6.20 2.84 5.81
CA SER A 330 -7.48 2.54 5.15
C SER A 330 -8.35 3.77 4.90
N ASP A 331 -9.38 3.60 4.08
CA ASP A 331 -10.43 4.59 3.81
C ASP A 331 -11.34 4.89 5.01
N THR A 332 -11.48 3.93 5.91
CA THR A 332 -12.27 4.03 7.14
C THR A 332 -11.49 4.63 8.31
N GLY A 333 -10.16 4.73 8.19
CA GLY A 333 -9.27 5.12 9.28
C GLY A 333 -9.09 4.06 10.37
N ALA A 334 -9.77 2.91 10.26
CA ALA A 334 -9.74 1.84 11.26
C ALA A 334 -8.44 1.01 11.21
N VAL A 335 -7.69 1.07 10.11
CA VAL A 335 -6.42 0.37 9.94
C VAL A 335 -5.29 1.37 10.18
N PRO A 336 -4.41 1.14 11.18
CA PRO A 336 -3.17 1.88 11.35
C PRO A 336 -2.31 1.92 10.08
N LEU A 337 -1.43 2.93 10.00
CA LEU A 337 -0.38 2.92 8.99
C LEU A 337 0.56 1.72 9.23
N ASP A 338 1.05 1.10 8.15
CA ASP A 338 2.04 0.02 8.32
C ASP A 338 3.33 0.60 8.94
N PRO A 339 3.90 -0.03 9.99
CA PRO A 339 5.11 0.45 10.66
C PRO A 339 6.33 0.66 9.75
N ALA A 340 6.38 0.01 8.59
CA ALA A 340 7.44 0.25 7.60
C ALA A 340 7.30 1.64 6.94
N LEU A 341 6.11 2.24 6.98
CA LEU A 341 5.78 3.53 6.38
C LEU A 341 5.81 4.69 7.37
N ARG A 342 6.24 4.43 8.62
CA ARG A 342 6.30 5.41 9.71
C ARG A 342 7.08 6.70 9.43
N LEU A 343 7.88 6.72 8.36
CA LEU A 343 8.64 7.91 7.93
C LEU A 343 7.87 8.79 6.94
N LEU A 344 6.83 8.30 6.28
CA LEU A 344 6.05 9.04 5.28
C LEU A 344 5.23 10.22 5.84
N PRO A 345 4.64 10.16 7.05
CA PRO A 345 3.78 11.22 7.53
C PRO A 345 4.41 12.62 7.46
N GLY A 346 3.83 13.48 6.63
CA GLY A 346 4.26 14.85 6.40
C GLY A 346 5.48 15.04 5.49
N GLN A 347 6.02 13.98 4.87
CA GLN A 347 7.16 14.06 3.95
C GLN A 347 6.75 14.51 2.54
N HIS A 348 7.75 14.99 1.80
CA HIS A 348 7.64 15.33 0.38
C HIS A 348 7.95 14.11 -0.49
N MET A 349 7.17 13.94 -1.56
CA MET A 349 7.51 13.00 -2.64
C MET A 349 8.38 13.67 -3.70
N SER A 350 8.11 14.93 -4.01
CA SER A 350 8.76 15.73 -5.04
C SER A 350 8.62 17.21 -4.73
#